data_AF-C6K365-F1
#
_entry.id   AF-C6K365-F1
#
_cell.length_a   1.000
_cell.length_b   1.000
_cell.length_c   1.000
_cell.angle_alpha   90.00
_cell.angle_beta   90.00
_cell.angle_gamma   90.00
#
_symmetry.space_group_name_H-M   'P 1'
#
loop_
_entity.id
_entity.type
_entity.pdbx_description
1 polymer ?
#
loop_
_entity_poly.entity_id
_entity_poly.type
_entity_poly.pdbx_seq_one_letter_code
_entity_poly.pdbx_strand_id
1 'polypeptide(L)'
;QFVRFDSDVESPRMEPRAPWMEQEGPEYWEEETGLAKETAQTFRGNLRTLLRYYNQSEAGSHTLQWMFGCDLEPDGRLLRGYDQSAYDGKDYIALNEDLRSWTAADVAAQN
;
A
#
# COMPACT_ATOMS: atom_id res chain seq x y z
N GLN A 1 3.34 5.07 -14.88
CA GLN A 1 3.56 3.87 -14.04
C GLN A 1 4.84 3.21 -14.49
N PHE A 2 5.66 2.68 -13.57
CA PHE A 2 6.94 2.04 -13.90
C PHE A 2 7.07 0.59 -13.41
N VAL A 3 6.29 0.17 -12.41
CA VAL A 3 6.18 -1.23 -11.95
C VAL A 3 4.73 -1.64 -11.70
N ARG A 4 4.44 -2.95 -11.71
CA ARG A 4 3.16 -3.54 -11.32
C ARG A 4 3.37 -4.92 -10.71
N PHE A 5 2.63 -5.21 -9.65
CA PHE A 5 2.42 -6.56 -9.13
C PHE A 5 0.93 -6.93 -9.23
N ASP A 6 0.64 -8.20 -9.53
CA ASP A 6 -0.71 -8.76 -9.56
C ASP A 6 -0.70 -10.15 -8.93
N SER A 7 -1.53 -10.38 -7.90
CA SER A 7 -1.56 -11.64 -7.16
C SER A 7 -2.41 -12.73 -7.82
N ASP A 8 -3.24 -12.38 -8.82
CA ASP A 8 -4.20 -13.31 -9.44
C ASP A 8 -3.62 -14.09 -10.64
N VAL A 9 -2.35 -13.86 -10.98
CA VAL A 9 -1.66 -14.57 -12.07
C VAL A 9 -0.99 -15.86 -11.59
N GLU A 10 -0.74 -16.80 -12.50
CA GLU A 10 -0.19 -18.14 -12.18
C GLU A 10 1.17 -18.10 -11.44
N SER A 11 2.00 -17.11 -11.75
CA SER A 11 3.29 -16.88 -11.07
C SER A 11 3.46 -15.40 -10.75
N PRO A 12 2.89 -14.92 -9.62
CA PRO A 12 2.94 -13.52 -9.24
C PRO A 12 4.37 -13.03 -9.04
N ARG A 13 4.72 -11.96 -9.76
CA ARG A 13 6.00 -11.27 -9.69
C ARG A 13 5.81 -9.78 -9.95
N MET A 14 6.75 -8.98 -9.48
CA MET A 14 6.84 -7.57 -9.86
C MET A 14 7.30 -7.49 -11.32
N GLU A 15 6.62 -6.66 -12.12
CA GLU A 15 6.88 -6.50 -13.56
C GLU A 15 7.24 -5.05 -13.91
N PRO A 16 8.20 -4.82 -14.82
CA PRO A 16 8.45 -3.51 -15.38
C PRO A 16 7.27 -3.02 -16.22
N ARG A 17 7.00 -1.72 -16.15
CA ARG A 17 5.99 -1.00 -16.97
C ARG A 17 6.57 0.19 -17.72
N ALA A 18 7.88 0.38 -17.64
CA ALA A 18 8.60 1.41 -18.37
C ALA A 18 9.96 0.85 -18.88
N PRO A 19 10.43 1.24 -20.07
CA PRO A 19 11.65 0.67 -20.67
C PRO A 19 12.91 0.79 -19.80
N TRP A 20 13.04 1.88 -19.04
CA TRP A 20 14.19 2.11 -18.19
C TRP A 20 14.23 1.19 -16.95
N MET A 21 13.13 0.54 -16.59
CA MET A 21 13.13 -0.47 -15.52
C MET A 21 13.74 -1.79 -15.98
N GLU A 22 13.79 -2.08 -17.28
CA GLU A 22 14.35 -3.34 -17.80
C GLU A 22 15.86 -3.48 -17.54
N GLN A 23 16.52 -2.40 -17.15
CA GLN A 23 17.94 -2.39 -16.78
C GLN A 23 18.20 -2.96 -15.37
N GLU A 24 17.17 -3.05 -14.52
CA GLU A 24 17.31 -3.55 -13.15
C GLU A 24 17.64 -5.05 -13.13
N GLY A 25 18.54 -5.43 -12.23
CA GLY A 25 19.03 -6.79 -12.07
C GLY A 25 18.01 -7.75 -11.44
N PRO A 26 18.25 -9.07 -11.51
CA PRO A 26 17.36 -10.07 -10.91
C PRO A 26 17.19 -9.87 -9.40
N GLU A 27 18.21 -9.39 -8.68
CA GLU A 27 18.15 -9.15 -7.24
C GLU A 27 17.05 -8.15 -6.86
N TYR A 28 16.95 -7.04 -7.60
CA TYR A 28 15.90 -6.04 -7.41
C TYR A 28 14.51 -6.65 -7.59
N TRP A 29 14.31 -7.42 -8.67
CA TRP A 29 13.01 -8.02 -8.96
C TRP A 29 12.62 -9.11 -7.97
N GLU A 30 13.58 -9.87 -7.44
CA GLU A 30 13.36 -10.86 -6.40
C GLU A 30 12.94 -10.20 -5.07
N GLU A 31 13.63 -9.13 -4.67
CA GLU A 31 13.30 -8.35 -3.47
C GLU A 31 11.91 -7.72 -3.56
N GLU A 32 11.62 -6.97 -4.62
CA GLU A 32 10.32 -6.32 -4.83
C GLU A 32 9.17 -7.32 -4.93
N THR A 33 9.41 -8.48 -5.54
CA THR A 33 8.43 -9.56 -5.59
C THR A 33 8.17 -10.14 -4.20
N GLY A 34 9.20 -10.30 -3.37
CA GLY A 34 9.07 -10.75 -1.98
C GLY A 34 8.22 -9.78 -1.15
N LEU A 35 8.56 -8.48 -1.20
CA LEU A 35 7.86 -7.42 -0.48
C LEU A 35 6.38 -7.32 -0.91
N ALA A 36 6.09 -7.41 -2.21
CA ALA A 36 4.72 -7.38 -2.71
C ALA A 36 3.89 -8.58 -2.22
N LYS A 37 4.48 -9.78 -2.17
CA LYS A 37 3.82 -11.00 -1.63
C LYS A 37 3.55 -10.90 -0.14
N GLU A 38 4.50 -10.38 0.64
CA GLU A 38 4.32 -10.12 2.06
C GLU A 38 3.22 -9.08 2.33
N THR A 39 3.24 -7.98 1.56
CA THR A 39 2.22 -6.94 1.62
C THR A 39 0.83 -7.51 1.32
N ALA A 40 0.69 -8.37 0.31
CA ALA A 40 -0.59 -9.03 0.01
C ALA A 40 -1.12 -9.88 1.18
N GLN A 41 -0.25 -10.61 1.90
CA GLN A 41 -0.66 -11.36 3.10
C GLN A 41 -1.05 -10.42 4.25
N THR A 42 -0.31 -9.33 4.44
CA THR A 42 -0.61 -8.30 5.43
C THR A 42 -1.98 -7.67 5.18
N PHE A 43 -2.30 -7.30 3.94
CA PHE A 43 -3.60 -6.77 3.55
C PHE A 43 -4.73 -7.76 3.80
N ARG A 44 -4.51 -9.04 3.52
CA ARG A 44 -5.49 -10.10 3.83
C ARG A 44 -5.77 -10.19 5.34
N GLY A 45 -4.73 -10.06 6.18
CA GLY A 45 -4.88 -9.99 7.64
C GLY A 45 -5.61 -8.73 8.09
N ASN A 46 -5.26 -7.58 7.53
CA ASN A 46 -5.85 -6.29 7.85
C ASN A 46 -7.34 -6.25 7.48
N LEU A 47 -7.74 -6.75 6.30
CA LEU A 47 -9.14 -6.86 5.91
C LEU A 47 -9.98 -7.65 6.93
N ARG A 48 -9.45 -8.78 7.45
CA ARG A 48 -10.15 -9.56 8.49
C ARG A 48 -10.29 -8.79 9.80
N THR A 49 -9.33 -7.93 10.12
CA THR A 49 -9.36 -7.08 11.30
C THR A 49 -10.38 -5.94 11.13
N LEU A 50 -10.39 -5.28 9.97
CA LEU A 50 -11.34 -4.22 9.63
C LEU A 50 -12.78 -4.72 9.64
N LEU A 51 -13.05 -5.92 9.10
CA LEU A 51 -14.35 -6.57 9.19
C LEU A 51 -14.85 -6.65 10.64
N ARG A 52 -13.98 -6.96 11.59
CA ARG A 52 -14.32 -7.04 13.02
C ARG A 52 -14.54 -5.66 13.62
N TYR A 53 -13.68 -4.69 13.34
CA TYR A 53 -13.82 -3.32 13.86
C TYR A 53 -15.14 -2.67 13.42
N TYR A 54 -15.56 -2.91 12.20
CA TYR A 54 -16.81 -2.38 11.65
C TYR A 54 -18.02 -3.29 11.82
N ASN A 55 -17.88 -4.43 12.53
CA ASN A 55 -18.94 -5.44 12.70
C ASN A 55 -19.60 -5.87 11.38
N GLN A 56 -18.80 -6.03 10.33
CA GLN A 56 -19.24 -6.42 8.99
C GLN A 56 -19.24 -7.95 8.82
N SER A 57 -20.08 -8.45 7.90
CA SER A 57 -20.18 -9.88 7.63
C SER A 57 -19.07 -10.36 6.70
N GLU A 58 -18.62 -11.60 6.86
CA GLU A 58 -17.58 -12.19 6.01
C GLU A 58 -18.04 -12.44 4.56
N ALA A 59 -19.35 -12.42 4.31
CA ALA A 59 -19.92 -12.63 2.97
C ALA A 59 -19.86 -11.37 2.09
N GLY A 60 -19.54 -10.20 2.67
CA GLY A 60 -19.40 -8.95 1.94
C GLY A 60 -18.08 -8.84 1.17
N SER A 61 -18.09 -8.10 0.06
CA SER A 61 -16.87 -7.68 -0.61
C SER A 61 -16.43 -6.33 -0.04
N HIS A 62 -15.15 -6.23 0.34
CA HIS A 62 -14.56 -5.05 0.95
C HIS A 62 -13.24 -4.70 0.27
N THR A 63 -12.90 -3.42 0.27
CA THR A 63 -11.69 -2.90 -0.37
C THR A 63 -10.82 -2.18 0.64
N LEU A 64 -9.55 -2.55 0.73
CA LEU A 64 -8.52 -1.83 1.47
C LEU A 64 -7.49 -1.30 0.46
N GLN A 65 -7.22 -0.01 0.52
CA GLN A 65 -6.26 0.68 -0.34
C GLN A 65 -5.19 1.33 0.54
N TRP A 66 -3.96 1.38 0.03
CA TRP A 66 -2.84 2.07 0.64
C TRP A 66 -2.10 2.86 -0.44
N MET A 67 -1.78 4.10 -0.12
CA MET A 67 -1.02 5.00 -0.96
C MET A 67 0.11 5.56 -0.12
N PHE A 68 1.34 5.42 -0.62
CA PHE A 68 2.51 6.00 -0.01
C PHE A 68 3.44 6.54 -1.08
N GLY A 69 4.30 7.48 -0.71
CA GLY A 69 5.24 8.10 -1.62
C GLY A 69 5.93 9.32 -1.03
N CYS A 70 6.67 10.03 -1.86
CA CYS A 70 7.30 11.29 -1.47
C CYS A 70 7.46 12.25 -2.65
N ASP A 71 7.53 13.54 -2.32
CA ASP A 71 7.96 14.60 -3.23
C ASP A 71 9.35 15.06 -2.84
N LEU A 72 10.18 15.37 -3.84
CA LEU A 72 11.53 15.89 -3.66
C LEU A 72 11.63 17.33 -4.16
N GLU A 73 12.44 18.14 -3.48
CA GLU A 73 12.87 19.45 -3.95
C GLU A 73 13.82 19.33 -5.15
N PRO A 74 14.04 20.39 -5.95
CA PRO A 74 14.96 20.34 -7.09
C PRO A 74 16.41 19.97 -6.74
N ASP A 75 16.82 20.17 -5.50
CA ASP A 75 18.15 19.78 -5.00
C ASP A 75 18.20 18.33 -4.46
N GLY A 76 17.09 17.59 -4.58
CA GLY A 76 16.96 16.18 -4.19
C GLY A 76 16.57 15.94 -2.74
N ARG A 77 16.37 16.99 -1.94
CA ARG A 77 15.93 16.85 -0.54
C ARG A 77 14.45 16.45 -0.45
N LEU A 78 14.09 15.72 0.60
CA LEU A 78 12.70 15.37 0.87
C LEU A 78 11.88 16.63 1.17
N LEU A 79 10.85 16.87 0.36
CA LEU A 79 9.88 17.94 0.56
C LEU A 79 8.68 17.45 1.38
N ARG A 80 8.12 16.30 1.00
CA ARG A 80 6.89 15.77 1.60
C ARG A 80 6.85 14.25 1.52
N GLY A 81 6.37 13.60 2.56
CA GLY A 81 6.05 12.17 2.58
C GLY A 81 4.55 11.92 2.65
N TYR A 82 4.12 10.77 2.16
CA TYR A 82 2.73 10.32 2.16
C TYR A 82 2.66 8.88 2.65
N ASP A 83 1.69 8.60 3.50
CA ASP A 83 1.26 7.26 3.90
C ASP A 83 -0.22 7.35 4.30
N GLN A 84 -1.10 6.76 3.49
CA GLN A 84 -2.54 6.91 3.63
C GLN A 84 -3.24 5.60 3.29
N SER A 85 -4.18 5.19 4.14
CA SER A 85 -5.04 4.04 3.90
C SER A 85 -6.50 4.45 3.77
N ALA A 86 -7.24 3.74 2.92
CA ALA A 86 -8.67 3.90 2.73
C ALA A 86 -9.38 2.54 2.80
N TYR A 87 -10.56 2.52 3.40
CA TYR A 87 -11.41 1.33 3.53
C TYR A 87 -12.78 1.59 2.89
N ASP A 88 -13.20 0.69 2.00
CA ASP A 88 -14.43 0.80 1.20
C ASP A 88 -14.59 2.17 0.50
N GLY A 89 -13.47 2.70 -0.01
CA GLY A 89 -13.41 3.95 -0.76
C GLY A 89 -13.50 5.22 0.09
N LYS A 90 -13.38 5.11 1.41
CA LYS A 90 -13.33 6.24 2.36
C LYS A 90 -12.01 6.27 3.08
N ASP A 91 -11.54 7.47 3.43
CA ASP A 91 -10.35 7.64 4.25
C ASP A 91 -10.47 6.82 5.54
N TYR A 92 -9.40 6.12 5.90
CA TYR A 92 -9.31 5.34 7.13
C TYR A 92 -8.30 5.97 8.08
N ILE A 93 -7.03 6.04 7.67
CA ILE A 93 -5.96 6.67 8.46
C ILE A 93 -4.91 7.28 7.53
N ALA A 94 -4.37 8.44 7.90
CA ALA A 94 -3.35 9.15 7.13
C ALA A 94 -2.24 9.71 8.03
N LEU A 95 -0.99 9.57 7.57
CA LEU A 95 0.18 10.19 8.18
C LEU A 95 0.14 11.71 7.93
N ASN A 96 0.31 12.49 8.98
CA ASN A 96 0.32 13.95 8.91
C ASN A 96 1.63 14.46 8.29
N GLU A 97 1.63 15.73 7.88
CA GLU A 97 2.77 16.38 7.23
C GLU A 97 4.03 16.44 8.11
N ASP A 98 3.87 16.30 9.43
CA ASP A 98 4.98 16.21 10.38
C ASP A 98 5.71 14.84 10.36
N LEU A 99 5.19 13.87 9.60
CA LEU A 99 5.64 12.48 9.48
C LEU A 99 5.75 11.74 10.81
N ARG A 100 4.99 12.16 11.82
CA ARG A 100 5.10 11.67 13.21
C ARG A 100 3.75 11.46 13.88
N SER A 101 2.70 12.11 13.39
CA SER A 101 1.34 11.96 13.91
C SER A 101 0.40 11.45 12.83
N TRP A 102 -0.72 10.88 13.26
CA TRP A 102 -1.71 10.29 12.37
C TRP A 102 -3.05 10.99 12.55
N THR A 103 -3.80 11.11 11.46
CA THR A 103 -5.21 11.49 11.47
C THR A 103 -6.05 10.26 11.15
N ALA A 104 -6.85 9.83 12.13
CA ALA A 104 -7.82 8.74 11.98
C ALA A 104 -9.19 9.33 11.54
N ALA A 105 -9.85 8.67 10.58
CA ALA A 105 -11.12 9.14 10.04
C ALA A 105 -12.33 8.86 10.96
N ASP A 106 -12.26 7.81 11.76
CA ASP A 106 -13.31 7.41 12.70
C ASP A 106 -12.74 6.70 13.93
N VAL A 107 -13.64 6.23 14.81
CA VAL A 107 -13.27 5.53 16.06
C VAL A 107 -12.64 4.16 15.78
N ALA A 108 -13.02 3.48 14.70
CA ALA A 108 -12.42 2.19 14.36
C ALA A 108 -10.94 2.36 13.99
N ALA A 109 -10.62 3.42 13.23
CA ALA A 109 -9.26 3.79 12.83
C ALA A 109 -8.35 4.26 13.99
N GLN A 110 -8.86 4.39 15.21
CA GLN A 110 -8.07 4.74 16.41
C GLN A 110 -7.56 3.51 17.19
N ASN A 111 -7.96 2.28 16.81
CA ASN A 111 -7.62 1.05 17.53
C ASN A 111 -6.37 0.35 16.99
#